data_AF-A0A317W8P8-F1
#
_entry.id   AF-A0A317W8P8-F1
#
_cell.length_a   1.000
_cell.length_b   1.000
_cell.length_c   1.000
_cell.angle_alpha   90.00
_cell.angle_beta   90.00
_cell.angle_gamma   90.00
#
_symmetry.space_group_name_H-M   'P 1'
#
loop_
_entity.id
_entity.type
_entity.pdbx_description
1 polymer ?
#
loop_
_entity_poly.entity_id
_entity_poly.type
_entity_poly.pdbx_seq_one_letter_code
_entity_poly.pdbx_strand_id
1 'polypeptide(L)'
;MASTTELASSFIEGAPPGELADVVADVKALTSDGPDIIPSLAPAFERYNETQLATLKLPGASQEVLISEYNKLEGNRYFDVESQTSFEVDHVTQEASAAQSYVLESQNADLIKSLLKSLSAHATEHYRTCSYGVYPIEDDTAVAIVLVANRYSPNNFWNGRFRAIYTLPVNSSSTTISGQIKVDVHYYEDGNVALNTNKPVNLSVQSVDASSIISRIAAAERDYQEELNRAFVSTAEGVFKGLRRQLPITRQKVEWEKVGGYRLGQDIAGGRTAYPRIYTLRAIERNQNVRPFIPLYTHHSRSRKDPSSGPIPLRARPANTHSGKCVHFTIQHRQDTSYTKVCAKLHATSIYPNPYNKAILTEANKFWFYALGFSILEAAYDVTFSSASSASKTKNEKEKKKQSPSINRFSLLKKMLCVDACDLLIPGTFLGWIEMGQLGVGVGMVVSTLVSGWDMWNAV
;
A
#
# COMPACT_ATOMS: atom_id res chain seq x y z
N MET A 1 17.57 -23.72 -0.80
CA MET A 1 17.07 -22.97 0.36
C MET A 1 18.27 -22.26 0.93
N ALA A 2 18.25 -20.93 1.05
CA ALA A 2 19.33 -20.21 1.72
C ALA A 2 19.45 -20.73 3.16
N SER A 3 20.67 -20.85 3.67
CA SER A 3 20.89 -21.21 5.07
C SER A 3 20.30 -20.15 6.01
N THR A 4 19.93 -20.51 7.23
CA THR A 4 19.43 -19.53 8.23
C THR A 4 20.41 -18.37 8.42
N THR A 5 21.71 -18.67 8.37
CA THR A 5 22.81 -17.70 8.46
C THR A 5 22.87 -16.78 7.25
N GLU A 6 22.62 -17.27 6.03
CA GLU A 6 22.55 -16.42 4.83
C GLU A 6 21.35 -15.46 4.89
N LEU A 7 20.19 -15.95 5.31
CA LEU A 7 18.99 -15.11 5.46
C LEU A 7 19.22 -14.03 6.53
N ALA A 8 19.72 -14.43 7.70
CA ALA A 8 20.04 -13.50 8.79
C ALA A 8 21.09 -12.47 8.34
N SER A 9 22.12 -12.88 7.60
CA SER A 9 23.11 -11.96 7.03
C SER A 9 22.47 -10.93 6.10
N SER A 10 21.50 -11.35 5.27
CA SER A 10 20.78 -10.42 4.38
C SER A 10 19.94 -9.38 5.13
N PHE A 11 19.39 -9.73 6.31
CA PHE A 11 18.69 -8.77 7.16
C PHE A 11 19.64 -7.75 7.78
N ILE A 12 20.82 -8.18 8.23
CA ILE A 12 21.87 -7.29 8.74
C ILE A 12 22.30 -6.29 7.65
N GLU A 13 22.61 -6.78 6.45
CA GLU A 13 23.04 -5.93 5.33
C GLU A 13 21.93 -5.00 4.82
N GLY A 14 20.66 -5.43 4.94
CA GLY A 14 19.47 -4.67 4.55
C GLY A 14 18.95 -3.69 5.61
N ALA A 15 19.59 -3.57 6.77
CA ALA A 15 19.08 -2.76 7.86
C ALA A 15 19.03 -1.25 7.48
N PRO A 16 17.93 -0.54 7.80
CA PRO A 16 17.88 0.91 7.61
C PRO A 16 18.97 1.64 8.42
N PRO A 17 19.40 2.84 7.98
CA PRO A 17 20.42 3.59 8.70
C PRO A 17 19.92 3.97 10.10
N GLY A 18 20.72 3.66 11.12
CA GLY A 18 20.38 3.96 12.52
C GLY A 18 19.48 2.94 13.22
N GLU A 19 19.11 1.84 12.55
CA GLU A 19 18.18 0.81 13.06
C GLU A 19 18.81 -0.59 13.11
N LEU A 20 20.13 -0.69 12.90
CA LEU A 20 20.84 -1.97 12.92
C LEU A 20 20.64 -2.72 14.25
N ALA A 21 20.71 -2.03 15.40
CA ALA A 21 20.53 -2.65 16.71
C ALA A 21 19.15 -3.29 16.87
N ASP A 22 18.10 -2.67 16.33
CA ASP A 22 16.73 -3.19 16.35
C ASP A 22 16.62 -4.43 15.45
N VAL A 23 17.17 -4.37 14.23
CA VAL A 23 17.21 -5.52 13.31
C VAL A 23 17.98 -6.70 13.92
N VAL A 24 19.07 -6.44 14.63
CA VAL A 24 19.83 -7.48 15.36
C VAL A 24 18.98 -8.12 16.46
N ALA A 25 18.22 -7.32 17.21
CA ALA A 25 17.31 -7.83 18.23
C ALA A 25 16.22 -8.72 17.62
N ASP A 26 15.67 -8.33 16.47
CA ASP A 26 14.67 -9.11 15.74
C ASP A 26 15.26 -10.42 15.20
N VAL A 27 16.45 -10.39 14.61
CA VAL A 27 17.15 -11.60 14.12
C VAL A 27 17.39 -12.59 15.27
N LYS A 28 17.79 -12.10 16.45
CA LYS A 28 17.95 -12.95 17.65
C LYS A 28 16.63 -13.58 18.10
N ALA A 29 15.51 -12.86 17.96
CA ALA A 29 14.20 -13.36 18.36
C ALA A 29 13.59 -14.35 17.35
N LEU A 30 13.92 -14.21 16.07
CA LEU A 30 13.36 -15.02 14.98
C LEU A 30 14.14 -16.31 14.69
N THR A 31 15.39 -16.41 15.12
CA THR A 31 16.26 -17.55 14.85
C THR A 31 16.25 -18.57 15.99
N SER A 32 16.25 -19.86 15.67
CA SER A 32 16.29 -20.94 16.65
C SER A 32 17.59 -20.96 17.47
N ASP A 33 18.67 -20.47 16.87
CA ASP A 33 20.00 -20.40 17.47
C ASP A 33 20.16 -19.17 18.39
N GLY A 34 19.17 -18.26 18.38
CA GLY A 34 19.10 -17.14 19.30
C GLY A 34 20.37 -16.25 19.28
N PRO A 35 20.99 -15.95 20.43
CA PRO A 35 22.21 -15.13 20.50
C PRO A 35 23.43 -15.78 19.84
N ASP A 36 23.45 -17.10 19.71
CA ASP A 36 24.62 -17.85 19.26
C ASP A 36 24.84 -17.73 17.74
N ILE A 37 23.86 -17.18 17.01
CA ILE A 37 24.01 -16.89 15.58
C ILE A 37 24.93 -15.68 15.32
N ILE A 38 25.03 -14.74 16.26
CA ILE A 38 25.69 -13.44 16.03
C ILE A 38 27.15 -13.55 15.59
N PRO A 39 28.01 -14.41 16.20
CA PRO A 39 29.38 -14.59 15.73
C PRO A 39 29.48 -15.04 14.27
N SER A 40 28.52 -15.84 13.79
CA SER A 40 28.48 -16.29 12.39
C SER A 40 28.11 -15.17 11.40
N LEU A 41 27.50 -14.08 11.89
CA LEU A 41 27.08 -12.93 11.09
C LEU A 41 28.14 -11.82 11.03
N ALA A 42 29.28 -11.97 11.73
CA ALA A 42 30.34 -10.95 11.76
C ALA A 42 30.74 -10.40 10.37
N PRO A 43 30.88 -11.22 9.31
CA PRO A 43 31.17 -10.70 7.96
C PRO A 43 30.05 -9.82 7.38
N ALA A 44 28.79 -10.06 7.75
CA ALA A 44 27.66 -9.25 7.30
C ALA A 44 27.65 -7.88 7.99
N PHE A 45 28.02 -7.83 9.28
CA PHE A 45 28.19 -6.58 10.02
C PHE A 45 29.31 -5.73 9.44
N GLU A 46 30.44 -6.34 9.09
CA GLU A 46 31.56 -5.68 8.44
C GLU A 46 31.14 -5.06 7.10
N ARG A 47 30.54 -5.86 6.21
CA ARG A 47 30.00 -5.37 4.92
C ARG A 47 28.98 -4.25 5.10
N TYR A 48 28.08 -4.38 6.07
CA TYR A 48 27.11 -3.34 6.39
C TYR A 48 27.82 -2.05 6.79
N ASN A 49 28.71 -2.12 7.77
CA ASN A 49 29.41 -0.96 8.32
C ASN A 49 30.25 -0.23 7.26
N GLU A 50 31.00 -0.97 6.44
CA GLU A 50 31.81 -0.41 5.36
C GLU A 50 30.96 0.20 4.24
N THR A 51 29.94 -0.53 3.76
CA THR A 51 29.05 -0.04 2.69
C THR A 51 28.27 1.19 3.13
N GLN A 52 27.84 1.21 4.38
CA GLN A 52 27.03 2.27 4.96
C GLN A 52 27.83 3.48 5.44
N LEU A 53 29.16 3.44 5.36
CA LEU A 53 30.04 4.47 5.90
C LEU A 53 29.72 4.74 7.37
N ALA A 54 29.62 3.68 8.18
CA ALA A 54 29.27 3.78 9.59
C ALA A 54 30.21 4.74 10.32
N THR A 55 29.65 5.57 11.21
CA THR A 55 30.41 6.56 11.99
C THR A 55 30.54 6.10 13.42
N LEU A 56 31.77 6.10 13.95
CA LEU A 56 32.10 5.68 15.32
C LEU A 56 32.80 6.81 16.06
N LYS A 57 32.68 6.82 17.40
CA LYS A 57 33.46 7.72 18.26
C LYS A 57 34.65 6.97 18.84
N LEU A 58 35.84 7.55 18.69
CA LEU A 58 37.01 7.06 19.37
C LEU A 58 36.94 7.40 20.88
N PRO A 59 37.43 6.53 21.78
CA PRO A 59 37.50 6.82 23.20
C PRO A 59 38.27 8.12 23.47
N GLY A 60 37.59 9.13 24.03
CA GLY A 60 38.17 10.43 24.35
C GLY A 60 38.21 11.44 23.19
N ALA A 61 37.76 11.07 21.98
CA ALA A 61 37.63 12.01 20.86
C ALA A 61 36.23 12.67 20.82
N SER A 62 36.19 13.92 20.38
CA SER A 62 34.93 14.66 20.17
C SER A 62 34.32 14.45 18.79
N GLN A 63 35.15 14.15 17.78
CA GLN A 63 34.72 13.92 16.40
C GLN A 63 34.47 12.43 16.13
N GLU A 64 33.55 12.17 15.20
CA GLU A 64 33.26 10.82 14.72
C GLU A 64 34.14 10.49 13.51
N VAL A 65 34.76 9.31 13.56
CA VAL A 65 35.51 8.72 12.44
C VAL A 65 34.59 7.82 11.63
N LEU A 66 34.81 7.74 10.33
CA LEU A 66 34.03 6.87 9.45
C LEU A 66 34.77 5.56 9.14
N ILE A 67 34.01 4.51 8.86
CA ILE A 67 34.50 3.20 8.43
C ILE A 67 34.14 2.98 6.97
N SER A 68 35.10 2.56 6.17
CA SER A 68 34.92 2.25 4.75
C SER A 68 35.95 1.23 4.28
N GLU A 69 35.70 0.64 3.12
CA GLU A 69 36.69 -0.22 2.45
C GLU A 69 37.99 0.54 2.12
N TYR A 70 37.91 1.87 1.96
CA TYR A 70 39.04 2.72 1.55
C TYR A 70 40.02 3.05 2.68
N ASN A 71 39.60 2.92 3.93
CA ASN A 71 40.44 3.24 5.09
C ASN A 71 40.73 2.04 5.98
N LYS A 72 40.62 0.85 5.38
CA LYS A 72 40.88 -0.43 6.02
C LYS A 72 42.38 -0.78 5.95
N LEU A 73 42.92 -1.28 7.05
CA LEU A 73 44.25 -1.87 7.17
C LEU A 73 44.12 -3.40 7.28
N GLU A 74 45.16 -4.08 7.74
CA GLU A 74 45.10 -5.52 7.99
C GLU A 74 44.10 -5.86 9.12
N GLY A 75 43.26 -6.86 8.89
CA GLY A 75 42.24 -7.30 9.84
C GLY A 75 41.08 -6.30 10.01
N ASN A 76 40.67 -6.04 11.26
CA ASN A 76 39.56 -5.14 11.61
C ASN A 76 40.05 -3.73 12.00
N ARG A 77 41.20 -3.33 11.46
CA ARG A 77 41.84 -2.07 11.83
C ARG A 77 41.62 -1.04 10.74
N TYR A 78 41.27 0.16 11.14
CA TYR A 78 41.00 1.28 10.24
C TYR A 78 41.89 2.45 10.62
N PHE A 79 42.05 3.39 9.70
CA PHE A 79 42.78 4.62 9.95
C PHE A 79 41.97 5.84 9.58
N ASP A 80 42.27 6.94 10.26
CA ASP A 80 41.75 8.26 9.96
C ASP A 80 42.92 9.21 9.67
N VAL A 81 42.80 9.92 8.55
CA VAL A 81 43.85 10.81 8.04
C VAL A 81 43.83 12.15 8.78
N GLU A 82 42.66 12.61 9.22
CA GLU A 82 42.51 13.89 9.92
C GLU A 82 43.13 13.84 11.33
N SER A 83 42.78 12.82 12.11
CA SER A 83 43.32 12.59 13.46
C SER A 83 44.66 11.87 13.48
N GLN A 84 45.17 11.42 12.32
CA GLN A 84 46.40 10.64 12.20
C GLN A 84 46.43 9.45 13.18
N THR A 85 45.29 8.77 13.28
CA THR A 85 45.06 7.71 14.26
C THR A 85 44.53 6.48 13.56
N SER A 86 44.98 5.33 14.03
CA SER A 86 44.49 4.01 13.64
C SER A 86 43.80 3.35 14.83
N PHE A 87 42.77 2.55 14.56
CA PHE A 87 41.91 1.99 15.60
C PHE A 87 41.34 0.64 15.14
N GLU A 88 41.05 -0.23 16.10
CA GLU A 88 40.37 -1.50 15.85
C GLU A 88 38.86 -1.31 16.00
N VAL A 89 38.09 -2.00 15.17
CA VAL A 89 36.62 -1.94 15.18
C VAL A 89 36.05 -3.31 15.51
N ASP A 90 35.17 -3.36 16.49
CA ASP A 90 34.23 -4.47 16.63
C ASP A 90 32.96 -4.15 15.82
N HIS A 91 32.82 -4.83 14.68
CA HIS A 91 31.71 -4.61 13.77
C HIS A 91 30.35 -5.01 14.34
N VAL A 92 30.31 -5.91 15.32
CA VAL A 92 29.05 -6.39 15.93
C VAL A 92 28.52 -5.36 16.93
N THR A 93 29.39 -4.83 17.79
CA THR A 93 29.02 -3.84 18.80
C THR A 93 29.05 -2.41 18.27
N GLN A 94 29.67 -2.19 17.11
CA GLN A 94 29.93 -0.86 16.54
C GLN A 94 30.75 0.02 17.50
N GLU A 95 31.81 -0.55 18.09
CA GLU A 95 32.71 0.16 18.98
C GLU A 95 34.13 0.21 18.42
N ALA A 96 34.81 1.34 18.63
CA ALA A 96 36.20 1.54 18.24
C ALA A 96 37.11 1.47 19.48
N SER A 97 38.25 0.80 19.34
CA SER A 97 39.20 0.55 20.43
C SER A 97 40.66 0.60 19.93
N ALA A 98 41.61 0.38 20.83
CA ALA A 98 43.04 0.26 20.53
C ALA A 98 43.61 1.41 19.64
N ALA A 99 43.24 2.66 19.95
CA ALA A 99 43.71 3.82 19.21
C ALA A 99 45.25 3.97 19.28
N GLN A 100 45.89 4.07 18.12
CA GLN A 100 47.34 4.21 17.96
C GLN A 100 47.67 5.28 16.93
N SER A 101 48.77 6.00 17.11
CA SER A 101 49.25 6.97 16.12
C SER A 101 49.50 6.27 14.78
N TYR A 102 49.00 6.86 13.70
CA TYR A 102 49.19 6.38 12.33
C TYR A 102 49.39 7.55 11.39
N VAL A 103 50.54 7.60 10.74
CA VAL A 103 50.86 8.62 9.75
C VAL A 103 50.71 7.99 8.37
N LEU A 104 49.86 8.58 7.55
CA LEU A 104 49.66 8.13 6.18
C LEU A 104 50.95 8.31 5.36
N GLU A 105 51.50 7.21 4.86
CA GLU A 105 52.58 7.21 3.88
C GLU A 105 51.99 7.09 2.47
N SER A 106 51.96 8.21 1.72
CA SER A 106 51.45 8.29 0.35
C SER A 106 52.27 9.32 -0.44
N GLN A 107 52.50 9.06 -1.72
CA GLN A 107 53.13 10.00 -2.66
C GLN A 107 52.22 11.23 -2.88
N ASN A 108 50.92 11.06 -2.68
CA ASN A 108 49.89 12.09 -2.83
C ASN A 108 49.47 12.73 -1.50
N ALA A 109 50.26 12.57 -0.43
CA ALA A 109 49.89 13.03 0.91
C ALA A 109 49.51 14.54 0.97
N ASP A 110 50.18 15.40 0.21
CA ASP A 110 49.89 16.83 0.16
C ASP A 110 48.54 17.13 -0.53
N LEU A 111 48.24 16.41 -1.61
CA LEU A 111 46.94 16.50 -2.30
C LEU A 111 45.81 16.02 -1.39
N ILE A 112 45.99 14.90 -0.70
CA ILE A 112 45.02 14.33 0.24
C ILE A 112 44.73 15.32 1.37
N LYS A 113 45.77 15.90 1.99
CA LYS A 113 45.60 16.91 3.05
C LYS A 113 44.89 18.17 2.55
N SER A 114 45.21 18.61 1.33
CA SER A 114 44.56 19.78 0.71
C SER A 114 43.08 19.52 0.41
N LEU A 115 42.75 18.35 -0.14
CA LEU A 115 41.39 17.89 -0.38
C LEU A 115 40.62 17.76 0.92
N LEU A 116 41.21 17.14 1.95
CA LEU A 116 40.57 16.95 3.26
C LEU A 116 40.24 18.30 3.91
N LYS A 117 41.15 19.28 3.86
CA LYS A 117 40.90 20.63 4.36
C LYS A 117 39.76 21.32 3.61
N SER A 118 39.77 21.26 2.28
CA SER A 118 38.71 21.86 1.46
C SER A 118 37.35 21.16 1.69
N LEU A 119 37.36 19.83 1.80
CA LEU A 119 36.18 19.00 2.09
C LEU A 119 35.61 19.30 3.48
N SER A 120 36.46 19.50 4.49
CA SER A 120 36.01 19.85 5.86
C SER A 120 35.21 21.16 5.87
N ALA A 121 35.65 22.17 5.11
CA ALA A 121 34.97 23.45 5.00
C ALA A 121 33.60 23.28 4.31
N HIS A 122 33.56 22.57 3.19
CA HIS A 122 32.32 22.23 2.48
C HIS A 122 31.35 21.44 3.37
N ALA A 123 31.85 20.39 4.04
CA ALA A 123 31.04 19.48 4.83
C ALA A 123 30.39 20.21 6.02
N THR A 124 31.15 21.03 6.75
CA THR A 124 30.64 21.78 7.90
C THR A 124 29.69 22.92 7.53
N GLU A 125 29.81 23.48 6.32
CA GLU A 125 28.89 24.50 5.81
C GLU A 125 27.53 23.91 5.41
N HIS A 126 27.53 22.74 4.76
CA HIS A 126 26.33 22.17 4.14
C HIS A 126 25.64 21.07 4.95
N TYR A 127 26.36 20.37 5.83
CA TYR A 127 25.86 19.24 6.60
C TYR A 127 26.01 19.48 8.11
N ARG A 128 24.89 19.38 8.84
CA ARG A 128 24.87 19.65 10.28
C ARG A 128 25.61 18.59 11.11
N THR A 129 25.54 17.34 10.69
CA THR A 129 26.12 16.17 11.35
C THR A 129 26.71 15.27 10.28
N CYS A 130 28.03 15.31 10.13
CA CYS A 130 28.75 14.61 9.09
C CYS A 130 30.11 14.10 9.57
N SER A 131 30.59 13.06 8.90
CA SER A 131 31.97 12.61 8.90
C SER A 131 32.44 12.53 7.46
N TYR A 132 33.72 12.78 7.24
CA TYR A 132 34.31 12.78 5.91
C TYR A 132 35.72 12.21 5.98
N GLY A 133 36.26 11.80 4.84
CA GLY A 133 37.60 11.24 4.75
C GLY A 133 38.11 11.27 3.32
N VAL A 134 39.44 11.33 3.19
CA VAL A 134 40.13 11.27 1.90
C VAL A 134 41.25 10.24 2.01
N TYR A 135 41.22 9.24 1.14
CA TYR A 135 42.08 8.06 1.26
C TYR A 135 42.75 7.74 -0.08
N PRO A 136 44.02 7.30 -0.09
CA PRO A 136 44.64 6.76 -1.29
C PRO A 136 44.05 5.37 -1.58
N ILE A 137 43.83 5.08 -2.87
CA ILE A 137 43.30 3.80 -3.34
C ILE A 137 44.11 3.32 -4.54
N GLU A 138 43.93 2.06 -4.93
CA GLU A 138 44.59 1.45 -6.11
C GLU A 138 46.11 1.66 -6.08
N ASP A 139 46.76 1.30 -4.97
CA ASP A 139 48.20 1.49 -4.76
C ASP A 139 48.68 2.94 -5.01
N ASP A 140 47.89 3.91 -4.53
CA ASP A 140 48.14 5.36 -4.61
C ASP A 140 48.04 5.95 -6.04
N THR A 141 47.41 5.24 -6.98
CA THR A 141 47.14 5.74 -8.34
C THR A 141 45.86 6.58 -8.43
N ALA A 142 44.97 6.45 -7.45
CA ALA A 142 43.74 7.23 -7.32
C ALA A 142 43.47 7.61 -5.85
N VAL A 143 42.58 8.57 -5.64
CA VAL A 143 42.17 9.08 -4.34
C VAL A 143 40.66 8.96 -4.20
N ALA A 144 40.20 8.34 -3.12
CA ALA A 144 38.79 8.31 -2.73
C ALA A 144 38.48 9.49 -1.80
N ILE A 145 37.40 10.21 -2.11
CA ILE A 145 36.83 11.29 -1.31
C ILE A 145 35.46 10.80 -0.84
N VAL A 146 35.27 10.75 0.48
CA VAL A 146 34.11 10.13 1.10
C VAL A 146 33.46 11.11 2.07
N LEU A 147 32.14 11.25 1.98
CA LEU A 147 31.33 12.05 2.90
C LEU A 147 30.09 11.25 3.30
N VAL A 148 29.82 11.23 4.60
CA VAL A 148 28.59 10.68 5.17
C VAL A 148 27.94 11.70 6.08
N ALA A 149 26.64 11.91 5.93
CA ALA A 149 25.87 12.76 6.81
C ALA A 149 24.65 12.00 7.33
N ASN A 150 24.53 11.97 8.65
CA ASN A 150 23.55 11.14 9.36
C ASN A 150 22.59 12.02 10.14
N ARG A 151 21.29 11.69 10.12
CA ARG A 151 20.27 12.35 10.92
C ARG A 151 19.28 11.30 11.42
N TYR A 152 19.38 10.96 12.70
CA TYR A 152 18.52 9.96 13.33
C TYR A 152 17.55 10.62 14.30
N SER A 153 16.28 10.27 14.19
CA SER A 153 15.21 10.80 15.03
C SER A 153 14.20 9.70 15.37
N PRO A 154 14.63 8.65 16.10
CA PRO A 154 13.77 7.51 16.41
C PRO A 154 12.52 7.90 17.21
N ASN A 155 12.62 8.90 18.09
CA ASN A 155 11.45 9.45 18.81
C ASN A 155 10.39 10.08 17.89
N ASN A 156 10.79 10.47 16.67
CA ASN A 156 9.90 10.98 15.63
C ASN A 156 9.71 9.96 14.50
N PHE A 157 10.09 8.70 14.72
CA PHE A 157 9.92 7.58 13.79
C PHE A 157 10.55 7.77 12.42
N TRP A 158 11.72 8.43 12.34
CA TRP A 158 12.45 8.52 11.08
C TRP A 158 13.95 8.62 11.22
N ASN A 159 14.64 8.09 10.22
CA ASN A 159 16.09 8.13 10.10
C ASN A 159 16.49 8.46 8.66
N GLY A 160 17.60 9.17 8.51
CA GLY A 160 18.13 9.55 7.21
C GLY A 160 19.65 9.46 7.16
N ARG A 161 20.17 9.06 6.01
CA ARG A 161 21.59 9.00 5.71
C ARG A 161 21.85 9.47 4.28
N PHE A 162 22.83 10.36 4.16
CA PHE A 162 23.40 10.80 2.89
C PHE A 162 24.82 10.26 2.79
N ARG A 163 25.17 9.69 1.64
CA ARG A 163 26.52 9.19 1.35
C ARG A 163 26.96 9.70 -0.01
N ALA A 164 28.13 10.30 -0.08
CA ALA A 164 28.76 10.68 -1.33
C ALA A 164 30.17 10.10 -1.38
N ILE A 165 30.47 9.38 -2.45
CA ILE A 165 31.76 8.73 -2.68
C ILE A 165 32.23 9.19 -4.05
N TYR A 166 33.43 9.75 -4.13
CA TYR A 166 34.06 10.20 -5.35
C TYR A 166 35.45 9.60 -5.48
N THR A 167 35.80 9.18 -6.69
CA THR A 167 37.11 8.65 -7.04
C THR A 167 37.78 9.61 -8.02
N LEU A 168 38.98 10.06 -7.64
CA LEU A 168 39.83 10.96 -8.40
C LEU A 168 41.09 10.19 -8.85
N PRO A 169 41.21 9.84 -10.15
CA PRO A 169 42.46 9.34 -10.72
C PRO A 169 43.58 10.40 -10.64
N VAL A 170 44.78 10.05 -10.18
CA VAL A 170 45.88 11.03 -10.01
C VAL A 170 46.79 11.09 -11.25
N ASN A 171 46.84 10.03 -12.06
CA ASN A 171 47.83 9.85 -13.12
C ASN A 171 47.53 10.52 -14.48
N SER A 172 46.48 11.36 -14.60
CA SER A 172 46.04 11.91 -15.90
C SER A 172 45.98 13.44 -15.94
N SER A 173 46.46 14.01 -17.06
CA SER A 173 46.51 15.47 -17.31
C SER A 173 45.13 16.12 -17.48
N SER A 174 44.12 15.35 -17.90
CA SER A 174 42.70 15.66 -17.72
C SER A 174 42.08 14.54 -16.90
N THR A 175 41.37 14.91 -15.84
CA THR A 175 40.85 13.91 -14.89
C THR A 175 39.34 14.02 -14.80
N THR A 176 38.67 12.89 -15.02
CA THR A 176 37.24 12.73 -14.76
C THR A 176 37.07 12.10 -13.38
N ILE A 177 36.41 12.83 -12.48
CA ILE A 177 36.00 12.31 -11.17
C ILE A 177 34.76 11.47 -11.40
N SER A 178 34.83 10.20 -11.02
CA SER A 178 33.67 9.31 -11.01
C SER A 178 33.15 9.24 -9.59
N GLY A 179 31.85 9.36 -9.39
CA GLY A 179 31.27 9.35 -8.06
C GLY A 179 29.86 8.81 -8.01
N GLN A 180 29.38 8.67 -6.78
CA GLN A 180 28.07 8.11 -6.48
C GLN A 180 27.50 8.83 -5.26
N ILE A 181 26.29 9.35 -5.40
CA ILE A 181 25.51 9.95 -4.31
C ILE A 181 24.35 9.02 -3.98
N LYS A 182 24.22 8.64 -2.70
CA LYS A 182 23.14 7.80 -2.17
C LYS A 182 22.41 8.53 -1.07
N VAL A 183 21.07 8.45 -1.09
CA VAL A 183 20.21 8.98 -0.04
C VAL A 183 19.28 7.87 0.41
N ASP A 184 19.31 7.59 1.72
CA ASP A 184 18.47 6.62 2.38
C ASP A 184 17.64 7.34 3.44
N VAL A 185 16.32 7.25 3.36
CA VAL A 185 15.40 7.79 4.37
C VAL A 185 14.38 6.73 4.71
N HIS A 186 14.15 6.50 5.99
CA HIS A 186 13.16 5.56 6.48
C HIS A 186 12.23 6.30 7.45
N TYR A 187 10.92 6.24 7.20
CA TYR A 187 9.87 6.79 8.05
C TYR A 187 8.88 5.68 8.40
N TYR A 188 8.60 5.50 9.69
CA TYR A 188 7.88 4.32 10.19
C TYR A 188 6.81 4.64 11.25
N GLU A 189 6.24 5.85 11.23
CA GLU A 189 5.06 6.17 12.03
C GLU A 189 3.80 5.62 11.36
N ASP A 190 3.07 4.72 12.03
CA ASP A 190 1.83 4.10 11.54
C ASP A 190 1.91 3.45 10.13
N GLY A 191 3.13 3.13 9.68
CA GLY A 191 3.42 2.58 8.36
C GLY A 191 4.91 2.33 8.18
N ASN A 192 5.32 1.97 6.96
CA ASN A 192 6.73 1.88 6.58
C ASN A 192 6.90 2.50 5.19
N VAL A 193 7.65 3.60 5.13
CA VAL A 193 8.00 4.29 3.90
C VAL A 193 9.51 4.46 3.86
N ALA A 194 10.14 3.87 2.83
CA ALA A 194 11.57 4.01 2.58
C ALA A 194 11.82 4.72 1.25
N LEU A 195 12.81 5.60 1.24
CA LEU A 195 13.42 6.20 0.07
C LEU A 195 14.84 5.66 -0.01
N ASN A 196 15.19 5.05 -1.14
CA ASN A 196 16.56 4.64 -1.44
C ASN A 196 16.91 5.17 -2.82
N THR A 197 17.98 5.96 -2.90
CA THR A 197 18.44 6.53 -4.17
C THR A 197 19.89 6.18 -4.44
N ASN A 198 20.23 6.10 -5.73
CA ASN A 198 21.59 5.90 -6.18
C ASN A 198 21.80 6.69 -7.47
N LYS A 199 22.56 7.80 -7.37
CA LYS A 199 22.88 8.68 -8.50
C LYS A 199 24.36 8.57 -8.82
N PRO A 200 24.75 7.97 -9.97
CA PRO A 200 26.11 8.09 -10.47
C PRO A 200 26.37 9.51 -10.98
N VAL A 201 27.58 10.01 -10.75
CA VAL A 201 28.03 11.37 -11.09
C VAL A 201 29.38 11.28 -11.77
N ASN A 202 29.56 11.96 -12.90
CA ASN A 202 30.86 12.08 -13.58
C ASN A 202 31.19 13.56 -13.77
N LEU A 203 32.31 14.03 -13.22
CA LEU A 203 32.71 15.44 -13.24
C LEU A 203 34.05 15.58 -13.97
N SER A 204 34.08 16.38 -15.03
CA SER A 204 35.34 16.71 -15.72
C SER A 204 36.04 17.88 -15.03
N VAL A 205 37.29 17.69 -14.62
CA VAL A 205 38.11 18.73 -13.98
C VAL A 205 39.35 19.00 -14.82
N GLN A 206 39.65 20.30 -15.01
CA GLN A 206 40.78 20.77 -15.82
C GLN A 206 42.07 20.97 -15.00
N SER A 207 41.95 21.09 -13.68
CA SER A 207 43.07 21.27 -12.75
C SER A 207 42.91 20.36 -11.53
N VAL A 208 43.98 19.73 -11.06
CA VAL A 208 43.98 18.86 -9.86
C VAL A 208 44.03 19.68 -8.55
N ASP A 209 43.51 20.92 -8.58
CA ASP A 209 43.46 21.77 -7.39
C ASP A 209 42.27 21.38 -6.51
N ALA A 210 42.52 21.23 -5.21
CA ALA A 210 41.55 20.76 -4.23
C ALA A 210 40.32 21.69 -4.13
N SER A 211 40.52 23.01 -4.23
CA SER A 211 39.40 23.96 -4.13
C SER A 211 38.46 23.83 -5.33
N SER A 212 39.03 23.67 -6.53
CA SER A 212 38.28 23.49 -7.77
C SER A 212 37.50 22.18 -7.79
N ILE A 213 38.11 21.10 -7.29
CA ILE A 213 37.51 19.77 -7.19
C ILE A 213 36.30 19.80 -6.25
N ILE A 214 36.49 20.31 -5.02
CA ILE A 214 35.40 20.37 -4.05
C ILE A 214 34.28 21.32 -4.52
N SER A 215 34.61 22.43 -5.20
CA SER A 215 33.60 23.33 -5.77
C SER A 215 32.74 22.63 -6.84
N ARG A 216 33.34 21.75 -7.67
CA ARG A 216 32.61 20.94 -8.65
C ARG A 216 31.73 19.89 -7.98
N ILE A 217 32.23 19.24 -6.92
CA ILE A 217 31.45 18.30 -6.10
C ILE A 217 30.25 19.01 -5.47
N ALA A 218 30.46 20.17 -4.84
CA ALA A 218 29.41 20.99 -4.23
C ALA A 218 28.31 21.36 -5.23
N ALA A 219 28.69 21.77 -6.45
CA ALA A 219 27.72 22.05 -7.51
C ALA A 219 26.91 20.81 -7.90
N ALA A 220 27.55 19.65 -8.02
CA ALA A 220 26.88 18.39 -8.34
C ALA A 220 25.93 17.91 -7.23
N GLU A 221 26.32 18.04 -5.96
CA GLU A 221 25.48 17.73 -4.80
C GLU A 221 24.25 18.65 -4.76
N ARG A 222 24.43 19.96 -4.97
CA ARG A 222 23.33 20.93 -5.04
C ARG A 222 22.37 20.60 -6.18
N ASP A 223 22.88 20.35 -7.37
CA ASP A 223 22.06 20.01 -8.55
C ASP A 223 21.24 18.73 -8.29
N TYR A 224 21.84 17.73 -7.63
CA TYR A 224 21.14 16.51 -7.27
C TYR A 224 20.07 16.73 -6.20
N GLN A 225 20.34 17.55 -5.18
CA GLN A 225 19.35 17.91 -4.17
C GLN A 225 18.13 18.60 -4.81
N GLU A 226 18.35 19.53 -5.73
CA GLU A 226 17.27 20.18 -6.48
C GLU A 226 16.53 19.20 -7.40
N GLU A 227 17.25 18.28 -8.06
CA GLU A 227 16.67 17.22 -8.88
C GLU A 227 15.74 16.33 -8.05
N LEU A 228 16.16 15.90 -6.85
CA LEU A 228 15.33 15.14 -5.93
C LEU A 228 14.06 15.90 -5.53
N ASN A 229 14.19 17.19 -5.18
CA ASN A 229 13.03 18.02 -4.82
C ASN A 229 12.03 18.12 -5.98
N ARG A 230 12.51 18.34 -7.21
CA ARG A 230 11.67 18.36 -8.42
C ARG A 230 11.03 17.00 -8.69
N ALA A 231 11.77 15.90 -8.47
CA ALA A 231 11.27 14.54 -8.66
C ALA A 231 10.11 14.23 -7.71
N PHE A 232 10.17 14.65 -6.44
CA PHE A 232 9.07 14.46 -5.50
C PHE A 232 7.80 15.19 -5.93
N VAL A 233 7.91 16.45 -6.37
CA VAL A 233 6.75 17.21 -6.87
C VAL A 233 6.16 16.53 -8.10
N SER A 234 7.00 16.13 -9.05
CA SER A 234 6.58 15.44 -10.28
C SER A 234 5.89 14.10 -10.00
N THR A 235 6.45 13.27 -9.10
CA THR A 235 5.85 11.98 -8.71
C THR A 235 4.50 12.17 -8.01
N ALA A 236 4.38 13.18 -7.14
CA ALA A 236 3.14 13.48 -6.43
C ALA A 236 2.02 13.98 -7.37
N GLU A 237 2.35 14.82 -8.34
CA GLU A 237 1.37 15.38 -9.27
C GLU A 237 1.07 14.50 -10.48
N GLY A 238 2.02 13.68 -10.91
CA GLY A 238 1.90 12.79 -12.05
C GLY A 238 1.55 11.36 -11.64
N VAL A 239 2.56 10.61 -11.22
CA VAL A 239 2.47 9.14 -11.03
C VAL A 239 1.41 8.77 -9.99
N PHE A 240 1.43 9.39 -8.80
CA PHE A 240 0.50 9.03 -7.74
C PHE A 240 -0.96 9.38 -8.06
N LYS A 241 -1.22 10.50 -8.76
CA LYS A 241 -2.57 10.83 -9.25
C LYS A 241 -3.04 9.84 -10.34
N GLY A 242 -2.11 9.30 -11.13
CA GLY A 242 -2.37 8.26 -12.12
C GLY A 242 -2.77 6.93 -11.50
N LEU A 243 -2.15 6.53 -10.39
CA LEU A 243 -2.46 5.28 -9.69
C LEU A 243 -3.84 5.31 -9.02
N ARG A 244 -4.12 6.37 -8.25
CA ARG A 244 -5.40 6.51 -7.55
C ARG A 244 -5.80 7.96 -7.46
N ARG A 245 -6.95 8.28 -8.06
CA ARG A 245 -7.54 9.60 -7.94
C ARG A 245 -8.06 9.82 -6.52
N GLN A 246 -7.86 11.03 -5.99
CA GLN A 246 -8.44 11.41 -4.70
C GLN A 246 -9.97 11.37 -4.71
N LEU A 247 -10.58 11.70 -5.86
CA LEU A 247 -12.01 11.57 -6.12
C LEU A 247 -12.24 10.91 -7.49
N PRO A 248 -13.38 10.21 -7.67
CA PRO A 248 -13.86 9.78 -8.98
C PRO A 248 -13.86 10.91 -10.02
N ILE A 249 -13.97 10.56 -11.31
CA ILE A 249 -14.01 11.56 -12.42
C ILE A 249 -15.11 12.60 -12.20
N THR A 250 -16.23 12.19 -11.61
CA THR A 250 -17.36 13.05 -11.25
C THR A 250 -17.02 14.11 -10.19
N ARG A 251 -15.85 14.05 -9.54
CA ARG A 251 -15.42 14.92 -8.43
C ARG A 251 -16.37 14.86 -7.22
N GLN A 252 -17.09 13.76 -7.07
CA GLN A 252 -17.99 13.48 -5.95
C GLN A 252 -17.64 12.14 -5.33
N LYS A 253 -17.87 11.99 -4.02
CA LYS A 253 -17.74 10.68 -3.35
C LYS A 253 -18.72 9.69 -3.98
N VAL A 254 -18.33 8.43 -4.02
CA VAL A 254 -19.17 7.37 -4.56
C VAL A 254 -20.45 7.27 -3.74
N GLU A 255 -21.59 7.44 -4.40
CA GLU A 255 -22.91 7.24 -3.80
C GLU A 255 -23.23 5.74 -3.81
N TRP A 256 -22.87 5.03 -2.73
CA TRP A 256 -23.00 3.58 -2.65
C TRP A 256 -24.45 3.08 -2.84
N GLU A 257 -25.45 3.86 -2.46
CA GLU A 257 -26.88 3.54 -2.68
C GLU A 257 -27.22 3.45 -4.17
N LYS A 258 -26.66 4.34 -4.99
CA LYS A 258 -26.86 4.32 -6.45
C LYS A 258 -26.09 3.19 -7.12
N VAL A 259 -24.89 2.86 -6.62
CA VAL A 259 -24.06 1.77 -7.18
C VAL A 259 -24.78 0.42 -7.16
N GLY A 260 -25.60 0.15 -6.15
CA GLY A 260 -26.42 -1.08 -6.09
C GLY A 260 -27.58 -1.11 -7.08
N GLY A 261 -28.05 0.05 -7.55
CA GLY A 261 -29.14 0.20 -8.53
C GLY A 261 -28.68 0.42 -9.97
N TYR A 262 -27.40 0.73 -10.20
CA TYR A 262 -26.81 0.87 -11.54
C TYR A 262 -26.80 -0.50 -12.25
N ARG A 263 -27.83 -0.73 -13.09
CA ARG A 263 -27.81 -1.79 -14.09
C ARG A 263 -26.91 -1.33 -15.23
N LEU A 264 -25.61 -1.57 -15.10
CA LEU A 264 -24.56 -1.13 -16.04
C LEU A 264 -24.90 -1.42 -17.53
N GLY A 265 -25.69 -2.46 -17.80
CA GLY A 265 -26.16 -2.81 -19.14
C GLY A 265 -27.19 -1.86 -19.77
N GLN A 266 -27.96 -1.10 -18.99
CA GLN A 266 -28.97 -0.16 -19.52
C GLN A 266 -28.37 1.19 -19.91
N ASP A 267 -27.37 1.69 -19.17
CA ASP A 267 -26.77 3.01 -19.43
C ASP A 267 -25.70 2.98 -20.54
N ILE A 268 -25.06 1.83 -20.78
CA ILE A 268 -24.16 1.64 -21.94
C ILE A 268 -24.95 1.66 -23.26
N ALA A 269 -26.25 1.32 -23.22
CA ALA A 269 -27.14 1.33 -24.38
C ALA A 269 -27.69 2.73 -24.76
N GLY A 270 -27.28 3.80 -24.05
CA GLY A 270 -27.56 5.19 -24.43
C GLY A 270 -28.82 5.77 -23.78
N GLY A 271 -28.66 6.41 -22.62
CA GLY A 271 -29.72 7.16 -21.94
C GLY A 271 -29.34 8.62 -21.71
N ARG A 272 -29.63 9.51 -22.67
CA ARG A 272 -29.79 10.95 -22.42
C ARG A 272 -31.13 11.40 -22.98
N THR A 273 -32.10 11.62 -22.09
CA THR A 273 -33.12 12.66 -22.24
C THR A 273 -33.65 13.02 -20.85
N ALA A 274 -33.19 14.15 -20.34
CA ALA A 274 -33.78 14.81 -19.19
C ALA A 274 -35.04 15.54 -19.63
N TYR A 275 -36.14 15.45 -18.87
CA TYR A 275 -36.99 16.59 -18.53
C TYR A 275 -37.71 16.35 -17.18
N PRO A 276 -37.92 17.41 -16.38
CA PRO A 276 -38.41 17.31 -15.00
C PRO A 276 -39.93 17.45 -14.94
N ARG A 277 -40.59 16.76 -13.98
CA ARG A 277 -41.93 17.15 -13.53
C ARG A 277 -41.94 17.38 -12.02
N ILE A 278 -41.96 18.66 -11.68
CA ILE A 278 -42.41 19.22 -10.42
C ILE A 278 -43.89 18.85 -10.23
N TYR A 279 -44.26 18.28 -9.07
CA TYR A 279 -45.32 18.75 -8.17
C TYR A 279 -45.27 17.94 -6.86
N THR A 280 -44.88 18.63 -5.79
CA THR A 280 -45.13 18.25 -4.39
C THR A 280 -46.58 18.59 -4.00
N LEU A 281 -47.23 17.80 -3.14
CA LEU A 281 -47.64 18.21 -1.76
C LEU A 281 -48.60 17.21 -1.06
N ARG A 282 -48.28 16.97 0.22
CA ARG A 282 -49.14 16.62 1.40
C ARG A 282 -49.82 15.25 1.41
N ALA A 283 -49.91 14.49 2.50
CA ALA A 283 -49.58 14.62 3.93
C ALA A 283 -49.39 13.16 4.46
N ILE A 284 -48.73 12.84 5.58
CA ILE A 284 -49.12 13.08 6.98
C ILE A 284 -47.90 12.72 7.86
N GLU A 285 -47.51 13.61 8.76
CA GLU A 285 -46.60 13.34 9.89
C GLU A 285 -47.31 12.52 10.97
N ARG A 286 -46.60 11.57 11.60
CA ARG A 286 -46.36 11.57 13.06
C ARG A 286 -45.35 10.49 13.48
N ASN A 287 -44.18 10.98 13.84
CA ASN A 287 -43.52 10.81 15.14
C ASN A 287 -43.07 9.40 15.58
N GLN A 288 -41.76 9.16 15.55
CA GLN A 288 -41.05 8.62 16.72
C GLN A 288 -39.56 9.01 16.69
N ASN A 289 -39.16 9.71 17.75
CA ASN A 289 -37.81 10.16 18.08
C ASN A 289 -36.79 9.01 18.13
N VAL A 290 -35.66 9.13 17.42
CA VAL A 290 -34.33 8.70 17.91
C VAL A 290 -33.27 9.58 17.23
N ARG A 291 -32.46 10.30 18.02
CA ARG A 291 -31.23 10.97 17.56
C ARG A 291 -30.07 9.98 17.58
N PRO A 292 -29.17 10.00 16.58
CA PRO A 292 -27.79 9.59 16.79
C PRO A 292 -26.85 10.79 16.88
N PHE A 293 -25.95 10.70 17.85
CA PHE A 293 -24.84 11.59 18.15
C PHE A 293 -23.92 11.84 16.94
N ILE A 294 -23.46 13.09 16.81
CA ILE A 294 -22.35 13.51 15.95
C ILE A 294 -21.18 13.89 16.88
N PRO A 295 -19.95 13.37 16.68
CA PRO A 295 -18.76 14.00 17.24
C PRO A 295 -18.16 14.97 16.22
N LEU A 296 -18.20 16.26 16.54
CA LEU A 296 -17.40 17.31 15.91
C LEU A 296 -16.00 17.30 16.53
N TYR A 297 -14.96 17.16 15.71
CA TYR A 297 -13.59 17.45 16.13
C TYR A 297 -13.26 18.91 15.81
N THR A 298 -12.99 19.69 16.85
CA THR A 298 -12.40 21.03 16.74
C THR A 298 -10.94 20.99 17.19
N HIS A 299 -10.06 21.55 16.36
CA HIS A 299 -8.67 21.85 16.68
C HIS A 299 -8.56 22.82 17.86
N HIS A 300 -7.69 22.50 18.83
CA HIS A 300 -7.03 23.55 19.60
C HIS A 300 -5.63 23.18 20.05
N SER A 301 -4.75 24.18 19.94
CA SER A 301 -3.34 24.20 20.26
C SER A 301 -3.14 24.88 21.61
N ARG A 302 -2.36 24.29 22.54
CA ARG A 302 -1.30 24.93 23.35
C ARG A 302 -0.78 24.07 24.52
N SER A 303 0.56 23.96 24.54
CA SER A 303 1.52 24.20 25.64
C SER A 303 1.32 23.62 27.06
N ARG A 304 2.19 22.65 27.37
CA ARG A 304 3.10 22.48 28.54
C ARG A 304 2.58 22.75 29.98
N LYS A 305 2.53 21.67 30.79
CA LYS A 305 3.10 21.53 32.17
C LYS A 305 2.75 20.15 32.77
N ASP A 306 3.77 19.43 33.25
CA ASP A 306 3.70 18.34 34.26
C ASP A 306 3.43 18.93 35.68
N PRO A 307 3.11 18.17 36.77
CA PRO A 307 3.43 16.75 37.03
C PRO A 307 2.42 15.88 37.86
N SER A 308 2.78 14.58 38.00
CA SER A 308 2.66 13.69 39.19
C SER A 308 1.44 12.79 39.47
N SER A 309 1.79 11.49 39.59
CA SER A 309 1.40 10.47 40.60
C SER A 309 -0.03 9.93 40.77
N GLY A 310 -0.15 8.60 40.65
CA GLY A 310 -1.04 7.77 41.51
C GLY A 310 -2.06 6.87 40.79
N PRO A 311 -2.10 5.54 41.06
CA PRO A 311 -2.98 4.59 40.37
C PRO A 311 -4.26 4.30 41.16
N ILE A 312 -5.42 4.14 40.49
CA ILE A 312 -6.67 3.67 41.12
C ILE A 312 -7.41 2.69 40.18
N PRO A 313 -8.05 1.62 40.73
CA PRO A 313 -8.04 0.29 40.12
C PRO A 313 -9.37 -0.15 39.47
N LEU A 314 -9.26 -1.28 38.75
CA LEU A 314 -10.32 -2.14 38.24
C LEU A 314 -11.35 -2.49 39.32
N ARG A 315 -12.63 -2.31 39.01
CA ARG A 315 -13.76 -2.80 39.82
C ARG A 315 -14.71 -3.61 38.95
N ALA A 316 -14.61 -4.93 39.09
CA ALA A 316 -15.62 -5.88 38.66
C ALA A 316 -16.86 -5.81 39.57
N ARG A 317 -18.05 -5.98 38.98
CA ARG A 317 -19.30 -6.32 39.69
C ARG A 317 -20.19 -7.21 38.83
N PRO A 318 -21.10 -7.99 39.46
CA PRO A 318 -21.20 -9.42 39.22
C PRO A 318 -22.45 -9.83 38.42
N ALA A 319 -22.43 -11.11 38.07
CA ALA A 319 -23.49 -11.87 37.43
C ALA A 319 -24.80 -11.87 38.24
N ASN A 320 -25.92 -11.72 37.52
CA ASN A 320 -27.24 -12.14 37.97
C ASN A 320 -27.77 -13.18 36.98
N THR A 321 -27.89 -14.40 37.48
CA THR A 321 -28.66 -15.51 36.91
C THR A 321 -30.13 -15.33 37.30
N HIS A 322 -31.04 -15.39 36.33
CA HIS A 322 -32.32 -16.06 36.52
C HIS A 322 -32.86 -16.61 35.20
N SER A 323 -33.37 -17.81 35.33
CA SER A 323 -33.76 -18.78 34.32
C SER A 323 -35.03 -18.42 33.55
N GLY A 324 -35.01 -18.65 32.23
CA GLY A 324 -36.18 -18.84 31.40
C GLY A 324 -35.79 -19.62 30.15
N LYS A 325 -35.98 -20.95 30.20
CA LYS A 325 -35.73 -21.83 29.05
C LYS A 325 -36.76 -21.54 27.95
N CYS A 326 -36.29 -21.06 26.81
CA CYS A 326 -36.95 -21.28 25.52
C CYS A 326 -35.85 -21.75 24.56
N VAL A 327 -35.88 -23.03 24.22
CA VAL A 327 -34.93 -23.63 23.28
C VAL A 327 -35.33 -23.17 21.88
N HIS A 328 -34.61 -22.17 21.36
CA HIS A 328 -34.69 -21.79 19.96
C HIS A 328 -33.39 -22.25 19.28
N PHE A 329 -33.48 -23.27 18.43
CA PHE A 329 -32.41 -23.59 17.50
C PHE A 329 -32.34 -22.46 16.46
N THR A 330 -31.51 -21.45 16.72
CA THR A 330 -31.13 -20.46 15.72
C THR A 330 -29.87 -20.94 15.03
N ILE A 331 -30.00 -21.54 13.86
CA ILE A 331 -28.85 -21.74 12.96
C ILE A 331 -28.35 -20.36 12.55
N GLN A 332 -27.11 -20.07 12.94
CA GLN A 332 -26.42 -18.80 12.78
C GLN A 332 -26.04 -18.56 11.30
N HIS A 333 -27.02 -18.20 10.46
CA HIS A 333 -26.83 -18.07 9.00
C HIS A 333 -26.62 -16.63 8.51
N ARG A 334 -25.95 -15.75 9.30
CA ARG A 334 -25.80 -14.32 8.95
C ARG A 334 -24.37 -13.84 8.64
N GLN A 335 -23.33 -14.66 8.82
CA GLN A 335 -21.94 -14.30 8.48
C GLN A 335 -21.44 -14.91 7.15
N ASP A 336 -21.97 -16.06 6.71
CA ASP A 336 -21.41 -16.79 5.56
C ASP A 336 -21.75 -16.22 4.18
N THR A 337 -22.84 -15.46 4.04
CA THR A 337 -23.26 -14.91 2.73
C THR A 337 -22.35 -13.78 2.24
N SER A 338 -21.61 -13.11 3.14
CA SER A 338 -20.66 -12.06 2.78
C SER A 338 -19.33 -12.66 2.31
N TYR A 339 -18.82 -13.68 3.01
CA TYR A 339 -17.57 -14.35 2.65
C TYR A 339 -17.66 -15.10 1.32
N THR A 340 -18.74 -15.87 1.10
CA THR A 340 -18.94 -16.58 -0.17
C THR A 340 -19.05 -15.63 -1.37
N LYS A 341 -19.72 -14.48 -1.22
CA LYS A 341 -19.80 -13.46 -2.27
C LYS A 341 -18.44 -12.81 -2.58
N VAL A 342 -17.62 -12.57 -1.56
CA VAL A 342 -16.27 -12.01 -1.73
C VAL A 342 -15.36 -13.04 -2.43
N CYS A 343 -15.37 -14.30 -1.99
CA CYS A 343 -14.58 -15.37 -2.59
C CYS A 343 -14.99 -15.66 -4.04
N ALA A 344 -16.29 -15.60 -4.37
CA ALA A 344 -16.77 -15.77 -5.74
C ALA A 344 -16.31 -14.62 -6.66
N LYS A 345 -16.33 -13.37 -6.18
CA LYS A 345 -15.84 -12.21 -6.93
C LYS A 345 -14.33 -12.26 -7.16
N LEU A 346 -13.55 -12.63 -6.15
CA LEU A 346 -12.09 -12.77 -6.25
C LEU A 346 -11.67 -13.88 -7.22
N HIS A 347 -12.44 -14.97 -7.31
CA HIS A 347 -12.24 -16.03 -8.30
C HIS A 347 -12.58 -15.52 -9.71
N ALA A 348 -13.69 -14.80 -9.90
CA ALA A 348 -14.07 -14.25 -11.21
C ALA A 348 -13.08 -13.20 -11.75
N THR A 349 -12.32 -12.53 -10.88
CA THR A 349 -11.27 -11.57 -11.25
C THR A 349 -9.87 -12.21 -11.35
N SER A 350 -9.76 -13.55 -11.27
CA SER A 350 -8.49 -14.29 -11.29
C SER A 350 -7.48 -13.89 -10.20
N ILE A 351 -7.95 -13.29 -9.10
CA ILE A 351 -7.09 -12.84 -7.99
C ILE A 351 -6.82 -13.99 -7.02
N TYR A 352 -7.83 -14.83 -6.76
CA TYR A 352 -7.68 -16.00 -5.90
C TYR A 352 -8.58 -17.16 -6.36
N PRO A 353 -8.01 -18.33 -6.76
CA PRO A 353 -8.81 -19.45 -7.22
C PRO A 353 -9.50 -20.16 -6.05
N ASN A 354 -10.80 -19.91 -5.87
CA ASN A 354 -11.65 -20.68 -4.95
C ASN A 354 -12.04 -22.07 -5.51
N PRO A 355 -11.66 -23.20 -4.86
CA PRO A 355 -12.00 -24.56 -5.31
C PRO A 355 -13.49 -24.90 -5.24
N TYR A 356 -14.27 -24.18 -4.42
CA TYR A 356 -15.71 -24.40 -4.27
C TYR A 356 -16.57 -23.64 -5.28
N ASN A 357 -15.97 -22.78 -6.12
CA ASN A 357 -16.70 -21.92 -7.04
C ASN A 357 -17.58 -22.72 -8.01
N LYS A 358 -17.07 -23.83 -8.53
CA LYS A 358 -17.82 -24.72 -9.44
C LYS A 358 -19.07 -25.28 -8.77
N ALA A 359 -18.95 -25.79 -7.55
CA ALA A 359 -20.07 -26.35 -6.79
C ALA A 359 -21.13 -25.27 -6.47
N ILE A 360 -20.69 -24.09 -6.02
CA ILE A 360 -21.58 -22.96 -5.72
C ILE A 360 -22.35 -22.52 -6.96
N LEU A 361 -21.67 -22.41 -8.10
CA LEU A 361 -22.28 -21.97 -9.36
C LEU A 361 -23.26 -23.02 -9.91
N THR A 362 -22.95 -24.31 -9.76
CA THR A 362 -23.89 -25.40 -10.10
C THR A 362 -25.14 -25.35 -9.23
N GLU A 363 -25.02 -25.26 -7.90
CA GLU A 363 -26.19 -25.21 -7.03
C GLU A 363 -27.02 -23.93 -7.24
N ALA A 364 -26.38 -22.79 -7.46
CA ALA A 364 -27.08 -21.54 -7.76
C ALA A 364 -27.93 -21.63 -9.05
N ASN A 365 -27.38 -22.25 -10.11
CA ASN A 365 -28.13 -22.45 -11.35
C ASN A 365 -29.27 -23.47 -11.19
N LYS A 366 -29.11 -24.51 -10.34
CA LYS A 366 -30.21 -25.42 -10.00
C LYS A 366 -31.35 -24.69 -9.31
N PHE A 367 -31.03 -23.87 -8.30
CA PHE A 367 -32.03 -23.06 -7.60
C PHE A 367 -32.74 -22.09 -8.54
N TRP A 368 -32.00 -21.44 -9.45
CA TRP A 368 -32.59 -20.55 -10.44
C TRP A 368 -33.51 -21.29 -11.41
N PHE A 369 -33.08 -22.46 -11.92
CA PHE A 369 -33.89 -23.31 -12.78
C PHE A 369 -35.19 -23.75 -12.10
N TYR A 370 -35.11 -24.23 -10.85
CA TYR A 370 -36.29 -24.67 -10.11
C TYR A 370 -37.24 -23.51 -9.80
N ALA A 371 -36.72 -22.33 -9.44
CA ALA A 371 -37.55 -21.16 -9.19
C ALA A 371 -38.35 -20.74 -10.43
N LEU A 372 -37.70 -20.70 -11.60
CA LEU A 372 -38.37 -20.43 -12.88
C LEU A 372 -39.37 -21.53 -13.25
N GLY A 373 -39.02 -22.80 -13.03
CA GLY A 373 -39.93 -23.93 -13.24
C GLY A 373 -41.20 -23.84 -12.38
N PHE A 374 -41.08 -23.48 -11.10
CA PHE A 374 -42.23 -23.26 -10.22
C PHE A 374 -43.07 -22.06 -10.67
N SER A 375 -42.44 -20.95 -11.07
CA SER A 375 -43.14 -19.77 -11.62
C SER A 375 -43.98 -20.12 -12.86
N ILE A 376 -43.39 -20.89 -13.79
CA ILE A 376 -44.04 -21.37 -15.02
C ILE A 376 -45.23 -22.29 -14.68
N LEU A 377 -45.06 -23.22 -13.72
CA LEU A 377 -46.11 -24.14 -13.30
C LEU A 377 -47.28 -23.40 -12.61
N GLU A 378 -46.99 -22.42 -11.76
CA GLU A 378 -47.99 -21.58 -11.12
C GLU A 378 -48.77 -20.74 -12.15
N ALA A 379 -48.06 -20.10 -13.08
CA ALA A 379 -48.68 -19.34 -14.18
C ALA A 379 -49.54 -20.24 -15.09
N ALA A 380 -49.08 -21.46 -15.38
CA ALA A 380 -49.83 -22.42 -16.19
C ALA A 380 -51.09 -22.95 -15.45
N TYR A 381 -50.99 -23.17 -14.14
CA TYR A 381 -52.11 -23.55 -13.29
C TYR A 381 -53.19 -22.45 -13.26
N ASP A 382 -52.78 -21.19 -13.08
CA ASP A 382 -53.70 -20.04 -13.11
C ASP A 382 -54.38 -19.86 -14.48
N VAL A 383 -53.66 -20.12 -15.58
CA VAL A 383 -54.23 -20.06 -16.93
C VAL A 383 -55.26 -21.17 -17.19
N THR A 384 -55.11 -22.34 -16.55
CA THR A 384 -55.95 -23.53 -16.81
C THR A 384 -57.11 -23.69 -15.83
N PHE A 385 -56.95 -23.31 -14.56
CA PHE A 385 -57.95 -23.53 -13.51
C PHE A 385 -58.69 -22.26 -13.05
N SER A 386 -58.25 -21.06 -13.43
CA SER A 386 -58.91 -19.79 -13.01
C SER A 386 -60.14 -19.42 -13.87
N SER A 387 -60.75 -20.38 -14.57
CA SER A 387 -62.03 -20.20 -15.30
C SER A 387 -63.26 -20.71 -14.53
N ALA A 388 -63.11 -21.13 -13.27
CA ALA A 388 -64.23 -21.66 -12.48
C ALA A 388 -64.42 -20.94 -11.13
N SER A 389 -64.95 -19.71 -11.16
CA SER A 389 -65.91 -19.23 -10.13
C SER A 389 -66.57 -17.91 -10.55
N SER A 390 -67.53 -18.01 -11.45
CA SER A 390 -68.56 -16.98 -11.61
C SER A 390 -69.82 -17.45 -10.88
N ALA A 391 -70.12 -16.93 -9.68
CA ALA A 391 -71.50 -16.86 -9.17
C ALA A 391 -71.68 -16.07 -7.84
N SER A 392 -72.39 -14.94 -7.98
CA SER A 392 -73.54 -14.51 -7.15
C SER A 392 -73.38 -13.40 -6.09
N LYS A 393 -74.32 -12.42 -6.21
CA LYS A 393 -74.91 -11.49 -5.21
C LYS A 393 -74.09 -10.26 -4.78
N THR A 394 -74.59 -9.01 -4.69
CA THR A 394 -75.86 -8.30 -4.99
C THR A 394 -75.52 -6.79 -5.05
N LYS A 395 -76.26 -6.00 -5.87
CA LYS A 395 -76.12 -4.54 -6.01
C LYS A 395 -76.56 -3.74 -4.77
N ASN A 396 -75.79 -2.72 -4.41
CA ASN A 396 -76.15 -1.35 -3.95
C ASN A 396 -74.81 -0.64 -3.63
N GLU A 397 -74.52 0.64 -3.88
CA GLU A 397 -75.18 1.78 -4.50
C GLU A 397 -74.06 2.77 -4.92
N LYS A 398 -74.36 3.58 -5.95
CA LYS A 398 -73.63 4.71 -6.56
C LYS A 398 -72.29 5.19 -5.95
N GLU A 399 -71.23 5.02 -6.75
CA GLU A 399 -70.15 6.00 -6.89
C GLU A 399 -69.56 5.91 -8.31
N LYS A 400 -69.44 7.05 -9.01
CA LYS A 400 -68.78 7.13 -10.33
C LYS A 400 -67.27 6.87 -10.15
N LYS A 401 -66.85 5.61 -10.23
CA LYS A 401 -65.45 5.24 -10.45
C LYS A 401 -65.10 5.43 -11.92
N LYS A 402 -64.10 6.27 -12.18
CA LYS A 402 -63.32 6.25 -13.42
C LYS A 402 -62.82 4.82 -13.64
N GLN A 403 -63.22 4.25 -14.77
CA GLN A 403 -62.85 2.91 -15.20
C GLN A 403 -61.33 2.89 -15.44
N SER A 404 -60.59 2.21 -14.56
CA SER A 404 -59.22 1.78 -14.86
C SER A 404 -59.30 0.75 -16.00
N PRO A 405 -58.39 0.78 -16.99
CA PRO A 405 -58.41 -0.20 -18.07
C PRO A 405 -58.30 -1.61 -17.46
N SER A 406 -59.19 -2.51 -17.87
CA SER A 406 -59.10 -3.92 -17.49
C SER A 406 -57.84 -4.49 -18.13
N ILE A 407 -56.74 -4.55 -17.38
CA ILE A 407 -55.56 -5.30 -17.80
C ILE A 407 -55.99 -6.75 -17.92
N ASN A 408 -55.93 -7.30 -19.12
CA ASN A 408 -56.25 -8.71 -19.37
C ASN A 408 -55.24 -9.56 -18.57
N ARG A 409 -55.64 -10.04 -17.40
CA ARG A 409 -54.80 -10.88 -16.51
C ARG A 409 -54.18 -12.05 -17.28
N PHE A 410 -54.92 -12.60 -18.24
CA PHE A 410 -54.47 -13.61 -19.20
C PHE A 410 -53.35 -13.16 -20.13
N SER A 411 -53.32 -11.91 -20.60
CA SER A 411 -52.21 -11.42 -21.45
C SER A 411 -50.95 -11.17 -20.63
N LEU A 412 -51.09 -10.77 -19.37
CA LEU A 412 -49.96 -10.60 -18.45
C LEU A 412 -49.33 -11.96 -18.11
N LEU A 413 -50.15 -12.97 -17.77
CA LEU A 413 -49.69 -14.33 -17.48
C LEU A 413 -48.99 -14.98 -18.69
N LYS A 414 -49.49 -14.77 -19.91
CA LYS A 414 -48.83 -15.26 -21.13
C LYS A 414 -47.44 -14.65 -21.36
N LYS A 415 -47.27 -13.35 -21.05
CA LYS A 415 -45.96 -12.68 -21.17
C LYS A 415 -44.98 -13.20 -20.13
N MET A 416 -45.41 -13.34 -18.87
CA MET A 416 -44.59 -13.91 -17.80
C MET A 416 -44.17 -15.35 -18.14
N LEU A 417 -45.09 -16.17 -18.67
CA LEU A 417 -44.80 -17.51 -19.13
C LEU A 417 -43.75 -17.54 -20.26
N CYS A 418 -43.85 -16.65 -21.25
CA CYS A 418 -42.87 -16.57 -22.34
C CYS A 418 -41.49 -16.11 -21.85
N VAL A 419 -41.44 -15.11 -20.96
CA VAL A 419 -40.20 -14.58 -20.39
C VAL A 419 -39.50 -15.63 -19.53
N ASP A 420 -40.23 -16.24 -18.59
CA ASP A 420 -39.66 -17.26 -17.70
C ASP A 420 -39.22 -18.50 -18.48
N ALA A 421 -39.94 -18.89 -19.54
CA ALA A 421 -39.54 -20.01 -20.41
C ALA A 421 -38.26 -19.71 -21.22
N CYS A 422 -38.09 -18.47 -21.68
CA CYS A 422 -36.87 -18.04 -22.35
C CYS A 422 -35.68 -17.92 -21.38
N ASP A 423 -35.91 -17.43 -20.16
CA ASP A 423 -34.88 -17.28 -19.13
C ASP A 423 -34.46 -18.65 -18.56
N LEU A 424 -35.35 -19.65 -18.57
CA LEU A 424 -35.07 -21.03 -18.14
C LEU A 424 -33.96 -21.71 -18.97
N LEU A 425 -33.77 -21.28 -20.22
CA LEU A 425 -32.73 -21.79 -21.11
C LEU A 425 -31.32 -21.51 -20.57
N ILE A 426 -31.14 -20.45 -19.78
CA ILE A 426 -29.83 -20.02 -19.28
C ILE A 426 -29.30 -20.98 -18.20
N PRO A 427 -29.99 -21.22 -17.07
CA PRO A 427 -29.54 -22.21 -16.11
C PRO A 427 -29.66 -23.63 -16.65
N GLY A 428 -30.64 -23.92 -17.52
CA GLY A 428 -30.84 -25.25 -18.10
C GLY A 428 -29.69 -25.70 -19.01
N THR A 429 -29.16 -24.80 -19.84
CA THR A 429 -27.98 -25.09 -20.68
C THR A 429 -26.69 -25.10 -19.87
N PHE A 430 -26.55 -24.21 -18.88
CA PHE A 430 -25.38 -24.20 -17.98
C PHE A 430 -25.23 -25.51 -17.19
N LEU A 431 -26.36 -26.10 -16.77
CA LEU A 431 -26.39 -27.39 -16.07
C LEU A 431 -26.29 -28.61 -16.99
N GLY A 432 -26.34 -28.40 -18.31
CA GLY A 432 -26.41 -29.48 -19.30
C GLY A 432 -27.75 -30.23 -19.31
N TRP A 433 -28.81 -29.67 -18.73
CA TRP A 433 -30.14 -30.27 -18.71
C TRP A 433 -30.94 -29.96 -19.98
N ILE A 434 -30.56 -28.91 -20.70
CA ILE A 434 -31.13 -28.54 -21.99
C ILE A 434 -29.99 -28.48 -23.01
N GLU A 435 -30.07 -29.29 -24.06
CA GLU A 435 -29.14 -29.23 -25.18
C GLU A 435 -29.54 -28.10 -26.14
N MET A 436 -28.96 -26.92 -25.95
CA MET A 436 -29.18 -25.78 -26.84
C MET A 436 -27.88 -25.03 -27.07
N GLY A 437 -27.56 -24.74 -28.34
CA GLY A 437 -26.35 -24.00 -28.69
C GLY A 437 -26.37 -22.55 -28.21
N GLN A 438 -25.19 -21.91 -28.13
CA GLN A 438 -25.04 -20.51 -27.68
C GLN A 438 -25.94 -19.53 -28.46
N LEU A 439 -26.17 -19.78 -29.74
CA LEU A 439 -27.09 -19.00 -30.56
C LEU A 439 -28.55 -19.11 -30.07
N GLY A 440 -29.00 -20.31 -29.67
CA GLY A 440 -30.36 -20.53 -29.18
C GLY A 440 -30.61 -19.85 -27.83
N VAL A 441 -29.62 -19.89 -26.92
CA VAL A 441 -29.68 -19.16 -25.64
C VAL A 441 -29.70 -17.66 -25.88
N GLY A 442 -28.87 -17.16 -26.81
CA GLY A 442 -28.84 -15.75 -27.19
C GLY A 442 -30.17 -15.27 -27.77
N VAL A 443 -30.80 -16.06 -28.64
CA VAL A 443 -32.14 -15.76 -29.18
C VAL A 443 -33.19 -15.75 -28.06
N GLY A 444 -33.15 -16.71 -27.13
CA GLY A 444 -34.04 -16.73 -25.96
C GLY A 444 -33.94 -15.45 -25.12
N MET A 445 -32.72 -14.99 -24.83
CA MET A 445 -32.49 -13.72 -24.11
C MET A 445 -33.07 -12.51 -24.87
N VAL A 446 -32.90 -12.47 -26.19
CA VAL A 446 -33.45 -11.38 -27.03
C VAL A 446 -34.97 -11.39 -27.00
N VAL A 447 -35.60 -12.56 -27.13
CA VAL A 447 -37.07 -12.69 -27.09
C VAL A 447 -37.61 -12.30 -25.72
N SER A 448 -37.00 -12.78 -24.62
CA SER A 448 -37.35 -12.39 -23.23
C SER A 448 -37.31 -10.86 -23.05
N THR A 449 -36.26 -10.22 -23.58
CA THR A 449 -36.08 -8.77 -23.52
C THR A 449 -37.11 -8.02 -24.35
N LEU A 450 -37.39 -8.47 -25.58
CA LEU A 450 -38.37 -7.86 -26.48
C LEU A 450 -39.79 -7.98 -25.93
N VAL A 451 -40.16 -9.14 -25.38
CA VAL A 451 -41.49 -9.38 -24.78
C VAL A 451 -41.68 -8.53 -23.53
N SER A 452 -40.64 -8.40 -22.69
CA SER A 452 -40.66 -7.53 -21.51
C SER A 452 -40.71 -6.03 -21.88
N GLY A 453 -40.09 -5.64 -23.00
CA GLY A 453 -40.05 -4.26 -23.50
C GLY A 453 -41.25 -3.83 -24.35
N TRP A 454 -42.07 -4.77 -24.83
CA TRP A 454 -43.20 -4.49 -25.73
C TRP A 454 -44.26 -3.56 -25.13
N ASP A 455 -44.46 -3.61 -23.81
CA ASP A 455 -45.41 -2.71 -23.12
C ASP A 455 -44.88 -1.29 -22.98
N MET A 456 -43.55 -1.09 -22.98
CA MET A 456 -42.95 0.23 -23.03
C MET A 456 -43.07 0.86 -24.42
N TRP A 457 -43.00 0.05 -25.49
CA TRP A 457 -43.11 0.54 -26.86
C TRP A 457 -44.54 0.98 -27.23
N ASN A 458 -45.56 0.30 -26.70
CA ASN A 458 -46.98 0.68 -26.93
C ASN A 458 -47.49 1.80 -26.02
N ALA A 459 -46.69 2.24 -25.04
CA ALA A 459 -47.02 3.33 -24.12
C ALA A 459 -46.49 4.70 -24.60
N VAL A 460 -45.73 4.73 -25.70
CA VAL A 460 -45.31 5.91 -26.47
C VAL A 460 -46.23 6.04 -27.67
#